data_AF-A0A852YTI7-F1
#
_entry.id   AF-A0A852YTI7-F1
#
_cell.length_a   1.000
_cell.length_b   1.000
_cell.length_c   1.000
_cell.angle_alpha   90.00
_cell.angle_beta   90.00
_cell.angle_gamma   90.00
#
_symmetry.space_group_name_H-M   'P 1'
#
loop_
_entity.id
_entity.type
_entity.pdbx_description
1 polymer ?
#
loop_
_entity_poly.entity_id
_entity_poly.type
_entity_poly.pdbx_seq_one_letter_code
_entity_poly.pdbx_strand_id
1 'polypeptide(L)'
;MSHDLPTRWVEHELHWHAHRSERSSSAKLRRTYDPDAVLLTPQAGAEWIAEQLTRYSAETIAIEWRTPWGVALDGPGVRDAARDRHALAAGLSVDALIATTTGDLHLHIDPHTPEQCPHHKSQATFTV
;
A
#
# COMPACT_ATOMS: atom_id res chain seq x y z
N MET A 1 18.90 13.42 -11.73
CA MET A 1 18.68 12.12 -12.42
C MET A 1 17.22 11.77 -12.24
N SER A 2 16.40 11.86 -13.29
CA SER A 2 15.05 11.28 -13.24
C SER A 2 15.24 9.77 -13.25
N HIS A 3 15.07 9.12 -12.11
CA HIS A 3 14.86 7.68 -12.12
C HIS A 3 13.45 7.47 -12.66
N ASP A 4 13.34 7.02 -13.90
CA ASP A 4 12.07 6.63 -14.46
C ASP A 4 11.44 5.56 -13.56
N LEU A 5 10.17 5.77 -13.21
CA LEU A 5 9.43 4.79 -12.44
C LEU A 5 9.20 3.53 -13.29
N PRO A 6 9.22 2.34 -12.70
CA PRO A 6 8.84 1.12 -13.39
C PRO A 6 7.43 1.24 -14.01
N THR A 7 7.24 0.64 -15.18
CA THR A 7 5.98 0.71 -15.95
C THR A 7 5.07 -0.50 -15.75
N ARG A 8 5.51 -1.49 -14.98
CA ARG A 8 4.79 -2.76 -14.78
C ARG A 8 3.34 -2.57 -14.34
N TRP A 9 3.08 -1.58 -13.50
CA TRP A 9 1.71 -1.28 -13.06
C TRP A 9 0.78 -0.85 -14.20
N VAL A 10 1.30 -0.09 -15.18
CA VAL A 10 0.53 0.28 -16.37
C VAL A 10 0.34 -0.93 -17.28
N GLU A 11 1.41 -1.68 -17.53
CA GLU A 11 1.41 -2.86 -18.41
C GLU A 11 0.44 -3.95 -17.97
N HIS A 12 0.20 -4.06 -16.66
CA HIS A 12 -0.70 -5.04 -16.07
C HIS A 12 -2.00 -4.43 -15.53
N GLU A 13 -2.28 -3.17 -15.85
CA GLU A 13 -3.49 -2.44 -15.43
C GLU A 13 -3.75 -2.57 -13.92
N LEU A 14 -2.67 -2.46 -13.14
CA LEU A 14 -2.71 -2.64 -11.70
C LEU A 14 -3.38 -1.45 -11.02
N HIS A 15 -4.16 -1.78 -10.01
CA HIS A 15 -4.60 -0.89 -8.94
C HIS A 15 -4.30 -1.58 -7.61
N TRP A 16 -4.42 -0.85 -6.50
CA TRP A 16 -4.10 -1.39 -5.19
C TRP A 16 -5.29 -1.31 -4.24
N HIS A 17 -5.40 -2.33 -3.41
CA HIS A 17 -6.29 -2.35 -2.27
C HIS A 17 -5.46 -2.06 -1.02
N ALA A 18 -5.83 -1.00 -0.32
CA ALA A 18 -5.20 -0.63 0.94
C ALA A 18 -6.04 -1.15 2.11
N HIS A 19 -5.36 -1.77 3.06
CA HIS A 19 -5.97 -2.30 4.27
C HIS A 19 -5.19 -1.85 5.49
N ARG A 20 -5.93 -1.54 6.55
CA ARG A 20 -5.43 -1.29 7.89
C ARG A 20 -6.07 -2.30 8.84
N SER A 21 -5.26 -2.94 9.68
CA SER A 21 -5.77 -3.89 10.65
C SER A 21 -4.89 -3.95 11.89
N GLU A 22 -5.50 -4.25 13.04
CA GLU A 22 -4.79 -4.60 14.27
C GLU A 22 -4.26 -6.04 14.24
N ARG A 23 -4.52 -6.79 13.17
CA ARG A 23 -4.10 -8.19 13.02
C ARG A 23 -3.30 -8.37 11.75
N SER A 24 -2.20 -9.11 11.88
CA SER A 24 -1.46 -9.58 10.71
C SER A 24 -2.36 -10.48 9.85
N SER A 25 -2.23 -10.30 8.54
CA SER A 25 -2.95 -11.09 7.55
C SER A 25 -2.04 -11.36 6.34
N SER A 26 -2.42 -12.33 5.51
CA SER A 26 -1.74 -12.57 4.23
C SER A 26 -2.45 -11.85 3.10
N ALA A 27 -1.71 -11.47 2.05
CA ALA A 27 -2.29 -10.87 0.84
C ALA A 27 -3.42 -11.73 0.24
N LYS A 28 -3.28 -13.06 0.26
CA LYS A 28 -4.31 -13.98 -0.23
C LYS A 28 -5.63 -13.83 0.53
N LEU A 29 -5.56 -13.66 1.85
CA LEU A 29 -6.74 -13.51 2.69
C LEU A 29 -7.38 -12.13 2.50
N ARG A 30 -6.57 -11.08 2.40
CA ARG A 30 -7.05 -9.70 2.19
C ARG A 30 -7.80 -9.47 0.88
N ARG A 31 -7.57 -10.31 -0.15
CA ARG A 31 -8.36 -10.32 -1.39
C ARG A 31 -9.86 -10.55 -1.17
N THR A 32 -10.25 -11.08 -0.01
CA THR A 32 -11.65 -11.33 0.35
C THR A 32 -12.24 -10.26 1.28
N TYR A 33 -11.44 -9.27 1.67
CA TYR A 33 -11.85 -8.19 2.55
C TYR A 33 -12.17 -6.93 1.75
N ASP A 34 -13.12 -6.15 2.24
CA ASP A 34 -13.33 -4.80 1.73
C ASP A 34 -12.08 -3.95 2.06
N PRO A 35 -11.51 -3.24 1.08
CA PRO A 35 -10.38 -2.36 1.34
C PRO A 35 -10.82 -1.08 2.05
N ASP A 36 -9.94 -0.52 2.89
CA ASP A 36 -10.11 0.83 3.43
C ASP A 36 -10.04 1.88 2.30
N ALA A 37 -9.26 1.61 1.26
CA ALA A 37 -9.18 2.45 0.06
C ALA A 37 -8.78 1.65 -1.19
N VAL A 38 -9.29 2.07 -2.34
CA VAL A 38 -8.83 1.61 -3.66
C VAL A 38 -7.99 2.71 -4.28
N LEU A 39 -6.75 2.38 -4.63
CA LEU A 39 -5.73 3.33 -5.08
C LEU A 39 -5.39 3.02 -6.54
N LEU A 40 -5.53 4.01 -7.42
CA LEU A 40 -5.42 3.82 -8.87
C LEU A 40 -4.04 4.18 -9.42
N THR A 41 -3.16 4.72 -8.59
CA THR A 41 -1.80 5.10 -9.01
C THR A 41 -0.78 4.78 -7.91
N PRO A 42 0.50 4.54 -8.27
CA PRO A 42 1.58 4.41 -7.30
C PRO A 42 1.73 5.63 -6.38
N GLN A 43 1.45 6.83 -6.90
CA GLN A 43 1.49 8.08 -6.13
C GLN A 43 0.39 8.10 -5.06
N ALA A 44 -0.84 7.72 -5.40
CA ALA A 44 -1.94 7.63 -4.43
C ALA A 44 -1.64 6.59 -3.34
N GLY A 45 -1.00 5.47 -3.70
CA GLY A 45 -0.45 4.50 -2.75
C GLY A 45 0.52 5.12 -1.75
N ALA A 46 1.52 5.86 -2.24
CA ALA A 46 2.46 6.55 -1.38
C ALA A 46 1.78 7.64 -0.53
N GLU A 47 0.78 8.34 -1.03
CA GLU A 47 0.06 9.37 -0.26
C GLU A 47 -0.79 8.76 0.86
N TRP A 48 -1.52 7.68 0.57
CA TRP A 48 -2.33 6.97 1.57
C TRP A 48 -1.49 6.49 2.74
N ILE A 49 -0.30 5.92 2.46
CA ILE A 49 0.67 5.56 3.50
C ILE A 49 1.06 6.79 4.33
N ALA A 50 1.41 7.90 3.67
CA ALA A 50 1.83 9.13 4.35
C ALA A 50 0.77 9.59 5.35
N GLU A 51 -0.49 9.54 4.92
CA GLU A 51 -1.63 9.93 5.72
C GLU A 51 -1.77 9.02 6.94
N GLN A 52 -1.68 7.71 6.78
CA GLN A 52 -1.77 6.78 7.92
C GLN A 52 -0.64 7.02 8.91
N LEU A 53 0.60 7.16 8.45
CA LEU A 53 1.73 7.45 9.35
C LEU A 53 1.55 8.76 10.10
N THR A 54 1.07 9.80 9.41
CA THR A 54 0.82 11.11 10.03
C THR A 54 -0.27 10.98 11.10
N ARG A 55 -1.34 10.26 10.78
CA ARG A 55 -2.48 10.02 11.68
C ARG A 55 -2.06 9.34 12.99
N TYR A 56 -1.15 8.38 12.94
CA TYR A 56 -0.70 7.61 14.11
C TYR A 56 0.63 8.11 14.71
N SER A 57 1.20 9.19 14.17
CA SER A 57 2.53 9.68 14.56
C SER A 57 2.67 9.98 16.05
N ALA A 58 1.61 10.46 16.71
CA ALA A 58 1.62 10.78 18.13
C ALA A 58 1.70 9.54 19.05
N GLU A 59 1.29 8.38 18.55
CA GLU A 59 1.24 7.12 19.31
C GLU A 59 2.32 6.13 18.86
N THR A 60 3.03 6.45 17.78
CA THR A 60 4.01 5.57 17.14
C THR A 60 5.28 5.45 17.99
N ILE A 61 5.62 4.22 18.36
CA ILE A 61 6.88 3.85 19.02
C ILE A 61 7.93 3.49 17.96
N ALA A 62 7.54 2.72 16.95
CA ALA A 62 8.42 2.25 15.88
C ALA A 62 7.61 1.92 14.61
N ILE A 63 8.29 1.88 13.45
CA ILE A 63 7.70 1.42 12.20
C ILE A 63 8.59 0.32 11.59
N GLU A 64 8.02 -0.83 11.27
CA GLU A 64 8.70 -1.85 10.47
C GLU A 64 8.17 -1.78 9.03
N TRP A 65 9.07 -1.50 8.09
CA TRP A 65 8.73 -1.51 6.66
C TRP A 65 9.10 -2.83 6.03
N ARG A 66 8.10 -3.54 5.52
CA ARG A 66 8.30 -4.76 4.74
C ARG A 66 8.20 -4.38 3.28
N THR A 67 9.28 -3.78 2.79
CA THR A 67 9.49 -3.60 1.37
C THR A 67 10.29 -4.79 0.82
N PRO A 68 10.20 -5.07 -0.49
CA PRO A 68 11.03 -6.07 -1.17
C PRO A 68 12.55 -5.87 -0.99
N TRP A 69 12.97 -4.69 -0.53
CA TRP A 69 14.37 -4.33 -0.30
C TRP A 69 14.85 -4.56 1.14
N GLY A 70 14.00 -5.07 2.03
CA GLY A 70 14.39 -5.53 3.37
C GLY A 70 14.87 -4.43 4.33
N VAL A 71 14.45 -3.18 4.12
CA VAL A 71 14.86 -2.04 4.97
C VAL A 71 13.80 -1.76 6.02
N ALA A 72 14.15 -1.92 7.30
CA ALA A 72 13.37 -1.37 8.42
C ALA A 72 13.69 0.12 8.60
N LEU A 73 12.68 0.95 8.92
CA LEU A 73 12.87 2.39 9.13
C LEU A 73 12.35 2.76 10.53
N ASP A 74 13.24 3.20 11.41
CA ASP A 74 12.94 3.37 12.84
C ASP A 74 11.94 4.51 13.18
N GLY A 75 11.45 5.28 12.20
CA GLY A 75 10.43 6.29 12.48
C GLY A 75 9.77 6.93 11.24
N PRO A 76 8.63 7.61 11.44
CA PRO A 76 7.84 8.19 10.34
C PRO A 76 8.60 9.27 9.56
N GLY A 77 9.54 9.97 10.20
CA GLY A 77 10.40 10.97 9.56
C GLY A 77 11.50 10.41 8.65
N VAL A 78 11.74 9.10 8.68
CA VAL A 78 12.75 8.40 7.85
C VAL A 78 12.11 7.78 6.60
N ARG A 79 10.79 7.95 6.44
CA ARG A 79 10.03 7.37 5.34
C ARG A 79 10.43 7.97 3.98
N ASP A 80 10.72 7.10 3.03
CA ASP A 80 11.05 7.45 1.65
C ASP A 80 9.83 7.23 0.73
N ALA A 81 9.01 8.26 0.55
CA ALA A 81 7.84 8.19 -0.33
C ALA A 81 8.18 7.85 -1.79
N ALA A 82 9.40 8.19 -2.25
CA ALA A 82 9.85 7.82 -3.59
C ALA A 82 10.07 6.31 -3.71
N ARG A 83 10.53 5.66 -2.64
CA ARG A 83 10.68 4.20 -2.54
C ARG A 83 9.34 3.49 -2.57
N ASP A 84 8.34 3.97 -1.83
CA ASP A 84 7.00 3.39 -1.85
C ASP A 84 6.38 3.48 -3.24
N ARG A 85 6.47 4.67 -3.85
CA ARG A 85 6.02 4.88 -5.24
C ARG A 85 6.74 3.97 -6.22
N HIS A 86 8.04 3.75 -6.05
CA HIS A 86 8.81 2.86 -6.92
C HIS A 86 8.39 1.39 -6.75
N ALA A 87 8.15 0.91 -5.52
CA ALA A 87 7.69 -0.45 -5.26
C ALA A 87 6.32 -0.70 -5.88
N LEU A 88 5.40 0.24 -5.68
CA LEU A 88 4.06 0.17 -6.24
C LEU A 88 4.13 0.23 -7.78
N ALA A 89 4.91 1.14 -8.35
CA ALA A 89 5.12 1.19 -9.80
C ALA A 89 5.70 -0.12 -10.36
N ALA A 90 6.53 -0.83 -9.60
CA ALA A 90 7.03 -2.16 -9.92
C ALA A 90 5.99 -3.29 -9.75
N GLY A 91 4.76 -2.97 -9.35
CA GLY A 91 3.69 -3.94 -9.11
C GLY A 91 3.88 -4.79 -7.86
N LEU A 92 4.63 -4.30 -6.89
CA LEU A 92 4.92 -5.00 -5.63
C LEU A 92 3.97 -4.52 -4.53
N SER A 93 3.70 -5.38 -3.55
CA SER A 93 3.01 -4.97 -2.31
C SER A 93 3.91 -4.06 -1.48
N VAL A 94 3.28 -3.18 -0.71
CA VAL A 94 3.94 -2.42 0.36
C VAL A 94 3.24 -2.75 1.66
N ASP A 95 4.01 -3.23 2.63
CA ASP A 95 3.52 -3.60 3.96
C ASP A 95 4.28 -2.79 5.02
N ALA A 96 3.57 -2.32 6.03
CA ALA A 96 4.16 -1.69 7.20
C ALA A 96 3.50 -2.15 8.50
N LEU A 97 4.27 -2.21 9.58
CA LEU A 97 3.79 -2.38 10.93
C LEU A 97 4.12 -1.12 11.71
N ILE A 98 3.11 -0.46 12.26
CA ILE A 98 3.27 0.64 13.19
C ILE A 98 3.05 0.08 14.58
N ALA A 99 4.11 -0.02 15.36
CA ALA A 99 3.99 -0.34 16.78
C ALA A 99 3.54 0.92 17.51
N THR A 100 2.38 0.89 18.16
CA THR A 100 1.88 1.99 18.99
C THR A 100 1.91 1.63 20.47
N THR A 101 1.63 2.61 21.34
CA THR A 101 1.48 2.38 22.78
C THR A 101 0.26 1.53 23.14
N THR A 102 -0.72 1.43 22.24
CA THR A 102 -2.01 0.74 22.45
C THR A 102 -2.10 -0.59 21.72
N GLY A 103 -1.20 -0.85 20.77
CA GLY A 103 -1.10 -2.11 20.04
C GLY A 103 -0.38 -1.97 18.71
N ASP A 104 -0.35 -3.07 17.97
CA ASP A 104 0.27 -3.12 16.65
C ASP A 104 -0.77 -2.78 15.57
N LEU A 105 -0.39 -1.89 14.65
CA LEU A 105 -1.20 -1.55 13.48
C LEU A 105 -0.49 -1.99 12.20
N HIS A 106 -1.11 -2.91 11.47
CA HIS A 106 -0.64 -3.36 10.18
C HIS A 106 -1.27 -2.53 9.06
N LEU A 107 -0.42 -2.01 8.18
CA LEU A 107 -0.79 -1.38 6.91
C LEU A 107 -0.36 -2.29 5.77
N HIS A 108 -1.26 -2.49 4.81
CA HIS A 108 -1.04 -3.31 3.64
C HIS A 108 -1.54 -2.59 2.40
N ILE A 109 -0.73 -2.55 1.35
CA ILE A 109 -1.15 -2.13 0.01
C ILE A 109 -0.83 -3.27 -0.95
N ASP A 110 -1.87 -3.93 -1.44
CA ASP A 110 -1.74 -5.10 -2.29
C ASP A 110 -2.13 -4.80 -3.75
N PRO A 111 -1.27 -5.15 -4.73
CA PRO A 111 -1.59 -4.99 -6.13
C PRO A 111 -2.65 -6.00 -6.57
N HIS A 112 -3.58 -5.53 -7.39
CA HIS A 112 -4.63 -6.31 -8.00
C HIS A 112 -4.63 -6.07 -9.51
N THR A 113 -4.66 -7.15 -10.27
CA THR A 113 -5.03 -7.09 -11.69
C THR A 113 -6.55 -6.95 -11.83
N PRO A 114 -7.07 -6.52 -12.98
CA PRO A 114 -8.51 -6.46 -13.23
C PRO A 114 -9.25 -7.77 -12.98
N GLU A 115 -8.61 -8.91 -13.28
CA GLU A 115 -9.21 -10.24 -13.06
C GLU A 115 -9.23 -10.65 -11.59
N GLN A 116 -8.30 -10.13 -10.79
CA GLN A 116 -8.18 -10.44 -9.36
C GLN A 116 -9.09 -9.56 -8.49
N CYS A 117 -9.53 -8.41 -8.99
CA CYS A 117 -10.40 -7.51 -8.26
C CYS A 117 -11.88 -7.85 -8.49
N PRO A 118 -12.62 -8.27 -7.46
CA PRO A 118 -14.05 -8.60 -7.58
C PRO A 118 -14.91 -7.38 -7.97
N HIS A 119 -14.40 -6.16 -7.78
CA HIS A 119 -15.10 -4.90 -8.10
C HIS A 119 -14.80 -4.37 -9.52
N HIS A 120 -13.77 -4.89 -10.20
CA HIS A 120 -13.36 -4.35 -11.51
C HIS A 120 -14.38 -4.63 -12.63
N LYS A 121 -15.12 -5.75 -12.53
CA LYS A 121 -16.15 -6.13 -13.50
C LYS A 121 -17.40 -5.23 -13.47
N SER A 122 -17.55 -4.36 -12.48
CA SER A 122 -18.74 -3.51 -12.33
C SER A 122 -18.54 -2.08 -12.85
N GLN A 123 -17.31 -1.65 -13.12
CA GLN A 123 -17.01 -0.28 -13.57
C GLN A 123 -16.93 -0.15 -15.10
N ALA A 124 -16.72 -1.23 -15.85
CA ALA A 124 -16.74 -1.20 -17.32
C ALA A 124 -18.15 -0.97 -17.92
N THR A 125 -19.20 -1.00 -17.11
CA THR A 125 -20.60 -0.87 -17.56
C THR A 125 -21.14 0.57 -17.50
N PHE A 126 -20.34 1.55 -17.09
CA PHE A 126 -20.71 2.96 -17.13
C PHE A 126 -19.81 3.75 -18.08
N THR A 127 -19.98 3.49 -19.38
CA THR A 127 -19.73 4.51 -20.40
C THR A 127 -20.97 4.56 -21.27
N VAL A 128 -21.80 5.60 -21.06
CA VAL A 128 -22.92 5.98 -21.94
C VAL A 128 -22.37 6.89 -23.03
#